data_AF-A0A2W5R6M8-F1
#
_entry.id   AF-A0A2W5R6M8-F1
#
_cell.length_a   1.000
_cell.length_b   1.000
_cell.length_c   1.000
_cell.angle_alpha   90.00
_cell.angle_beta   90.00
_cell.angle_gamma   90.00
#
_symmetry.space_group_name_H-M   'P 1'
#
loop_
_entity.id
_entity.type
_entity.pdbx_description
1 polymer ?
#
loop_
_entity_poly.entity_id
_entity_poly.type
_entity_poly.pdbx_seq_one_letter_code
_entity_poly.pdbx_strand_id
1 'polypeptide(L)'
;MKPISLPLPAPAQRTRRRVNLALQGGGSHGAFTWGVLDALLEDGRLDFEGISGASAGAVNAVALAHGFATARAADGDRAAAQAAARETLGRVWRRVAGAGAPGAIAQQFARLLFGDGSALRSTLGMDPWASPYHFNPLDINPLRQLLDQEIDFDALAALAAPRVFVSATQVRTGRAEIFHGERLTLAAVMASACLPTMFQAVEIDQSADIVLVQLNPLTRVETPRTPFEIEQRMTELAFNASLLSQMRSIDFINQLLADGRLQEGTQYRKLLLHRIDVDSASHAPLSAASKMSADIRMIEALFESGRAAASDWLAQNFDALGRHSTIDIQQDYVAGTVTTPLTPPVNEKPSKRA
;
A
#
# COMPACT_ATOMS: atom_id res chain seq x y z
N MET A 1 -15.39 46.10 -40.66
CA MET A 1 -14.63 45.87 -39.42
C MET A 1 -14.27 44.39 -39.35
N LYS A 2 -12.98 44.03 -39.38
CA LYS A 2 -12.54 42.63 -39.19
C LYS A 2 -12.63 42.29 -37.70
N PRO A 3 -13.22 41.15 -37.30
CA PRO A 3 -13.24 40.76 -35.90
C PRO A 3 -11.81 40.47 -35.43
N ILE A 4 -11.41 41.11 -34.33
CA ILE A 4 -10.15 40.85 -33.64
C ILE A 4 -10.35 39.55 -32.86
N SER A 5 -9.82 38.45 -33.39
CA SER A 5 -9.71 37.18 -32.67
C SER A 5 -8.60 37.32 -31.64
N LEU A 6 -8.95 37.51 -30.36
CA LEU A 6 -8.00 37.37 -29.27
C LEU A 6 -7.54 35.90 -29.19
N PRO A 7 -6.24 35.61 -29.16
CA PRO A 7 -5.76 34.24 -28.98
C PRO A 7 -6.27 33.71 -27.64
N LEU A 8 -6.89 32.53 -27.68
CA LEU A 8 -7.20 31.77 -26.46
C LEU A 8 -5.90 31.60 -25.66
N PRO A 9 -5.91 31.82 -24.35
CA PRO A 9 -4.73 31.59 -23.53
C PRO A 9 -4.28 30.14 -23.73
N ALA A 10 -2.98 29.96 -23.99
CA ALA A 10 -2.38 28.63 -24.03
C ALA A 10 -2.76 27.88 -22.74
N PRO A 11 -3.11 26.58 -22.81
CA PRO A 11 -3.46 25.82 -21.62
C PRO A 11 -2.34 25.99 -20.60
N ALA A 12 -2.69 26.50 -19.42
CA ALA A 12 -1.75 26.75 -18.34
C ALA A 12 -0.92 25.47 -18.13
N GLN A 13 0.41 25.59 -18.23
CA GLN A 13 1.33 24.52 -17.91
C GLN A 13 0.99 24.03 -16.50
N ARG A 14 0.30 22.87 -16.39
CA ARG A 14 -0.06 22.30 -15.07
C ARG A 14 1.24 22.18 -14.29
N THR A 15 1.33 22.91 -13.18
CA THR A 15 2.50 22.87 -12.30
C THR A 15 2.66 21.44 -11.82
N ARG A 16 3.82 20.83 -12.09
CA ARG A 16 4.12 19.46 -11.70
C ARG A 16 4.77 19.42 -10.31
N ARG A 17 4.46 18.37 -9.54
CA ARG A 17 5.04 18.13 -8.22
C ARG A 17 5.77 16.79 -8.22
N ARG A 18 7.00 16.77 -7.73
CA ARG A 18 7.74 15.52 -7.51
C ARG A 18 7.35 14.98 -6.14
N VAL A 19 7.11 13.69 -6.05
CA VAL A 19 6.76 13.03 -4.79
C VAL A 19 7.44 11.66 -4.72
N ASN A 20 7.61 11.18 -3.49
CA ASN A 20 7.93 9.78 -3.20
C ASN A 20 6.67 9.04 -2.78
N LEU A 21 6.54 7.78 -3.17
CA LEU A 21 5.41 6.94 -2.80
C LEU A 21 5.85 5.92 -1.74
N ALA A 22 5.02 5.75 -0.72
CA ALA A 22 5.15 4.68 0.26
C ALA A 22 3.91 3.80 0.22
N LEU A 23 4.06 2.54 -0.19
CA LEU A 23 2.95 1.63 -0.47
C LEU A 23 2.89 0.55 0.61
N GLN A 24 1.87 0.60 1.47
CA GLN A 24 1.69 -0.39 2.52
C GLN A 24 1.30 -1.76 1.94
N GLY A 25 1.77 -2.83 2.59
CA GLY A 25 1.31 -4.20 2.31
C GLY A 25 -0.09 -4.47 2.88
N GLY A 26 -0.91 -5.22 2.15
CA GLY A 26 -2.27 -5.55 2.58
C GLY A 26 -2.91 -6.77 1.90
N GLY A 27 -2.10 -7.65 1.27
CA GLY A 27 -2.64 -8.77 0.50
C GLY A 27 -3.48 -8.29 -0.69
N SER A 28 -4.68 -8.84 -0.87
CA SER A 28 -5.61 -8.44 -1.94
C SER A 28 -6.06 -6.98 -1.84
N HIS A 29 -5.99 -6.35 -0.66
CA HIS A 29 -6.24 -4.91 -0.50
C HIS A 29 -5.25 -4.04 -1.28
N GLY A 30 -4.14 -4.61 -1.77
CA GLY A 30 -3.28 -3.92 -2.73
C GLY A 30 -4.00 -3.50 -4.03
N ALA A 31 -5.18 -4.05 -4.33
CA ALA A 31 -6.03 -3.58 -5.43
C ALA A 31 -6.54 -2.14 -5.20
N PHE A 32 -6.72 -1.73 -3.95
CA PHE A 32 -6.99 -0.33 -3.61
C PHE A 32 -5.78 0.54 -3.97
N THR A 33 -4.57 0.11 -3.61
CA THR A 33 -3.34 0.80 -4.01
C THR A 33 -3.20 0.86 -5.53
N TRP A 34 -3.58 -0.19 -6.26
CA TRP A 34 -3.63 -0.15 -7.72
C TRP A 34 -4.56 0.95 -8.23
N GLY A 35 -5.78 1.04 -7.69
CA GLY A 35 -6.70 2.15 -7.98
C GLY A 35 -6.09 3.52 -7.71
N VAL A 36 -5.48 3.70 -6.54
CA VAL A 36 -4.80 4.96 -6.20
C VAL A 36 -3.76 5.31 -7.25
N LEU A 37 -2.87 4.38 -7.59
CA LEU A 37 -1.81 4.61 -8.57
C LEU A 37 -2.37 4.91 -9.97
N ASP A 38 -3.45 4.23 -10.38
CA ASP A 38 -4.10 4.45 -11.67
C ASP A 38 -4.61 5.89 -11.81
N ALA A 39 -5.30 6.40 -10.80
CA ALA A 39 -5.80 7.77 -10.77
C ALA A 39 -4.67 8.82 -10.69
N LEU A 40 -3.63 8.57 -9.89
CA LEU A 40 -2.47 9.47 -9.81
C LEU A 40 -1.71 9.56 -11.15
N LEU A 41 -1.57 8.42 -11.85
CA LEU A 41 -0.95 8.35 -13.18
C LEU A 41 -1.81 9.06 -14.24
N GLU A 42 -3.13 8.86 -14.21
CA GLU A 42 -4.08 9.50 -15.14
C GLU A 42 -4.15 11.02 -14.97
N ASP A 43 -4.13 11.52 -13.73
CA ASP A 43 -4.16 12.95 -13.46
C ASP A 43 -2.95 13.68 -14.05
N GLY A 44 -1.78 13.04 -14.00
CA GLY A 44 -0.57 13.47 -14.68
C GLY A 44 0.13 14.68 -14.06
N ARG A 45 -0.32 15.23 -12.92
CA ARG A 45 0.38 16.35 -12.24
C ARG A 45 1.54 15.92 -11.35
N LEU A 46 1.68 14.63 -11.05
CA LEU A 46 2.73 14.11 -10.20
C LEU A 46 3.87 13.45 -10.99
N ASP A 47 5.10 13.65 -10.54
CA ASP A 47 6.29 12.93 -10.97
C ASP A 47 6.79 12.08 -9.80
N PHE A 48 7.04 10.79 -10.05
CA PHE A 48 7.49 9.87 -9.01
C PHE A 48 9.00 9.74 -9.03
N GLU A 49 9.65 10.15 -7.94
CA GLU A 49 11.10 10.04 -7.77
C GLU A 49 11.50 8.67 -7.23
N GLY A 50 10.82 8.24 -6.18
CA GLY A 50 11.03 6.96 -5.52
C GLY A 50 9.72 6.32 -5.11
N ILE A 51 9.71 4.98 -5.09
CA ILE A 51 8.59 4.17 -4.64
C ILE A 51 9.12 3.12 -3.68
N SER A 52 8.61 3.13 -2.46
CA SER A 52 8.88 2.10 -1.46
C SER A 52 7.64 1.23 -1.27
N GLY A 53 7.84 -0.08 -1.13
CA GLY A 53 6.73 -1.02 -0.97
C GLY A 53 7.13 -2.30 -0.23
N ALA A 54 6.16 -2.93 0.44
CA ALA A 54 6.30 -4.27 1.01
C ALA A 54 5.09 -5.12 0.67
N SER A 55 5.29 -6.43 0.46
CA SER A 55 4.23 -7.37 0.09
C SER A 55 3.45 -6.87 -1.14
N ALA A 56 2.12 -6.78 -1.09
CA ALA A 56 1.30 -6.25 -2.19
C ALA A 56 1.69 -4.82 -2.62
N GLY A 57 2.23 -4.00 -1.71
CA GLY A 57 2.79 -2.69 -2.04
C GLY A 57 4.06 -2.79 -2.89
N ALA A 58 4.92 -3.79 -2.63
CA ALA A 58 6.10 -4.06 -3.46
C ALA A 58 5.70 -4.52 -4.87
N VAL A 59 4.68 -5.36 -5.00
CA VAL A 59 4.11 -5.79 -6.29
C VAL A 59 3.63 -4.58 -7.11
N ASN A 60 2.88 -3.68 -6.48
CA ASN A 60 2.45 -2.43 -7.13
C ASN A 60 3.63 -1.53 -7.52
N ALA A 61 4.64 -1.42 -6.66
CA ALA A 61 5.83 -0.62 -6.92
C ALA A 61 6.60 -1.10 -8.16
N VAL A 62 6.89 -2.42 -8.24
CA VAL A 62 7.63 -2.98 -9.37
C VAL A 62 6.81 -2.97 -10.66
N ALA A 63 5.49 -3.17 -10.59
CA ALA A 63 4.61 -3.11 -11.76
C ALA A 63 4.55 -1.69 -12.36
N LEU A 64 4.42 -0.66 -11.51
CA LEU A 64 4.45 0.73 -11.97
C LEU A 64 5.80 1.05 -12.60
N ALA A 65 6.90 0.77 -11.91
CA ALA A 65 8.24 1.07 -12.41
C ALA A 65 8.59 0.28 -13.68
N HIS A 66 8.08 -0.95 -13.82
CA HIS A 66 8.28 -1.75 -15.04
C HIS A 66 7.62 -1.07 -16.24
N GLY A 67 6.41 -0.51 -16.08
CA GLY A 67 5.79 0.27 -17.15
C GLY A 67 6.62 1.50 -17.57
N PHE A 68 7.26 2.18 -16.61
CA PHE A 68 8.19 3.27 -16.92
C PHE A 68 9.44 2.78 -17.66
N ALA A 69 10.02 1.65 -17.24
CA ALA A 69 11.17 1.04 -17.90
C ALA A 69 10.85 0.61 -19.34
N THR A 70 9.69 -0.01 -19.56
CA THR A 70 9.21 -0.45 -20.87
C THR A 70 8.98 0.73 -21.82
N ALA A 71 8.34 1.80 -21.35
CA ALA A 71 8.18 3.00 -22.16
C ALA A 71 9.52 3.65 -22.51
N ARG A 72 10.47 3.71 -21.56
CA ARG A 72 11.82 4.22 -21.82
C ARG A 72 12.56 3.39 -22.87
N ALA A 73 12.46 2.06 -22.81
CA ALA A 73 13.09 1.18 -23.80
C ALA A 73 12.53 1.38 -25.22
N ALA A 74 11.30 1.89 -25.33
CA ALA A 74 10.65 2.24 -26.59
C ALA A 74 10.80 3.73 -26.98
N ASP A 75 11.73 4.46 -26.34
CA ASP A 75 11.90 5.92 -26.49
C ASP A 75 10.60 6.73 -26.27
N GLY A 76 9.70 6.17 -25.44
CA GLY A 76 8.41 6.75 -25.10
C GLY A 76 8.55 7.97 -24.20
N ASP A 77 7.66 8.94 -24.40
CA ASP A 77 7.58 10.11 -23.53
C ASP A 77 6.93 9.77 -22.17
N ARG A 78 6.76 10.78 -21.34
CA ARG A 78 6.14 10.63 -20.01
C ARG A 78 4.71 10.10 -20.09
N ALA A 79 3.93 10.51 -21.08
CA ALA A 79 2.55 10.05 -21.22
C ALA A 79 2.52 8.57 -21.59
N ALA A 80 3.43 8.13 -22.46
CA ALA A 80 3.64 6.72 -22.76
C ALA A 80 4.07 5.92 -21.52
N ALA A 81 4.98 6.47 -20.69
CA ALA A 81 5.39 5.84 -19.43
C ALA A 81 4.23 5.70 -18.45
N GLN A 82 3.39 6.73 -18.29
CA GLN A 82 2.21 6.68 -17.44
C GLN A 82 1.19 5.66 -17.95
N ALA A 83 0.94 5.62 -19.26
CA ALA A 83 0.04 4.65 -19.87
C ALA A 83 0.55 3.21 -19.70
N ALA A 84 1.83 2.95 -19.96
CA ALA A 84 2.44 1.64 -19.81
C ALA A 84 2.44 1.16 -18.35
N ALA A 85 2.61 2.07 -17.39
CA ALA A 85 2.50 1.77 -15.96
C ALA A 85 1.08 1.36 -15.57
N ARG A 86 0.06 2.12 -16.00
CA ARG A 86 -1.35 1.77 -15.78
C ARG A 86 -1.70 0.42 -16.39
N GLU A 87 -1.24 0.16 -17.61
CA GLU A 87 -1.47 -1.10 -18.30
C GLU A 87 -0.85 -2.28 -17.56
N THR A 88 0.41 -2.14 -17.13
CA THR A 88 1.15 -3.18 -16.39
C THR A 88 0.48 -3.50 -15.06
N LEU A 89 0.13 -2.47 -14.28
CA LEU A 89 -0.65 -2.63 -13.04
C LEU A 89 -1.96 -3.39 -13.31
N GLY A 90 -2.67 -3.00 -14.37
CA GLY A 90 -3.91 -3.65 -14.77
C GLY A 90 -3.73 -5.11 -15.20
N ARG A 91 -2.64 -5.46 -15.89
CA ARG A 91 -2.34 -6.86 -16.25
C ARG A 91 -2.05 -7.69 -14.99
N VAL A 92 -1.21 -7.19 -14.10
CA VAL A 92 -0.86 -7.87 -12.84
C VAL A 92 -2.12 -8.18 -12.03
N TRP A 93 -2.97 -7.19 -11.75
CA TRP A 93 -4.15 -7.40 -10.90
C TRP A 93 -5.26 -8.21 -11.55
N ARG A 94 -5.47 -8.10 -12.87
CA ARG A 94 -6.39 -9.01 -13.59
C ARG A 94 -5.92 -10.45 -13.55
N ARG A 95 -4.60 -10.70 -13.65
CA ARG A 95 -4.03 -12.05 -13.49
C ARG A 95 -4.15 -12.55 -12.05
N VAL A 96 -3.94 -11.70 -11.05
CA VAL A 96 -4.18 -12.05 -9.63
C VAL A 96 -5.64 -12.46 -9.41
N ALA A 97 -6.59 -11.70 -9.95
CA ALA A 97 -8.01 -12.05 -9.89
C ALA A 97 -8.35 -13.35 -10.64
N GLY A 98 -7.73 -13.56 -11.81
CA GLY A 98 -7.91 -14.76 -12.63
C GLY A 98 -7.31 -16.03 -11.99
N ALA A 99 -6.16 -15.91 -11.31
CA ALA A 99 -5.55 -17.00 -10.54
C ALA A 99 -6.33 -17.31 -9.24
N GLY A 100 -7.11 -16.33 -8.76
CA GLY A 100 -8.03 -16.42 -7.64
C GLY A 100 -9.35 -17.09 -7.92
N ALA A 101 -9.66 -17.41 -9.18
CA ALA A 101 -10.83 -18.20 -9.55
C ALA A 101 -10.44 -19.68 -9.61
N PRO A 102 -10.82 -20.52 -8.62
CA PRO A 102 -10.94 -21.93 -8.91
C PRO A 102 -12.12 -22.02 -9.87
N GLY A 103 -11.86 -22.45 -11.11
CA GLY A 103 -12.92 -22.74 -12.07
C GLY A 103 -14.02 -23.50 -11.35
N ALA A 104 -15.28 -23.16 -11.62
CA ALA A 104 -16.44 -23.75 -10.94
C ALA A 104 -16.37 -25.29 -10.88
N ILE A 105 -15.70 -25.90 -11.86
CA ILE A 105 -15.40 -27.33 -11.95
C ILE A 105 -14.42 -27.81 -10.87
N ALA A 106 -13.36 -27.06 -10.54
CA ALA A 106 -12.41 -27.40 -9.47
C ALA A 106 -13.06 -27.31 -8.08
N GLN A 107 -13.91 -26.29 -7.85
CA GLN A 107 -14.72 -26.22 -6.63
C GLN A 107 -15.78 -27.33 -6.56
N GLN A 108 -16.40 -27.70 -7.68
CA GLN A 108 -17.38 -28.79 -7.75
C GLN A 108 -16.72 -30.16 -7.57
N PHE A 109 -15.56 -30.41 -8.17
CA PHE A 109 -14.80 -31.65 -7.97
C PHE A 109 -14.29 -31.78 -6.54
N ALA A 110 -13.80 -30.69 -5.94
CA ALA A 110 -13.38 -30.68 -4.53
C ALA A 110 -14.57 -30.94 -3.58
N ARG A 111 -15.75 -30.38 -3.86
CA ARG A 111 -16.99 -30.67 -3.11
C ARG A 111 -17.48 -32.11 -3.28
N LEU A 112 -17.33 -32.69 -4.48
CA LEU A 112 -17.75 -34.07 -4.78
C LEU A 112 -16.85 -35.10 -4.10
N LEU A 113 -15.55 -34.82 -3.98
CA LEU A 113 -14.56 -35.71 -3.37
C LEU A 113 -14.41 -35.52 -1.85
N PHE A 114 -14.63 -34.29 -1.33
CA PHE A 114 -14.29 -33.95 0.06
C PHE A 114 -15.41 -33.28 0.87
N GLY A 115 -16.61 -33.10 0.31
CA GLY A 115 -17.76 -32.49 1.00
C GLY A 115 -17.60 -30.99 1.32
N ASP A 116 -18.55 -30.43 2.07
CA ASP A 116 -18.53 -29.04 2.55
C ASP A 116 -17.23 -28.75 3.35
N GLY A 117 -16.46 -27.75 2.90
CA GLY A 117 -15.14 -27.40 3.43
C GLY A 117 -15.10 -26.96 4.90
N SER A 118 -16.25 -26.71 5.55
CA SER A 118 -16.32 -26.49 7.00
C SER A 118 -16.08 -27.78 7.80
N ALA A 119 -16.51 -28.93 7.28
CA ALA A 119 -16.30 -30.22 7.91
C ALA A 119 -14.87 -30.74 7.71
N LEU A 120 -14.23 -30.44 6.58
CA LEU A 120 -12.87 -30.91 6.29
C LEU A 120 -11.82 -30.29 7.24
N ARG A 121 -11.99 -29.01 7.60
CA ARG A 121 -11.06 -28.28 8.47
C ARG A 121 -11.07 -28.80 9.92
N SER A 122 -12.22 -29.26 10.40
CA SER A 122 -12.33 -29.93 11.71
C SER A 122 -11.94 -31.41 11.66
N THR A 123 -12.18 -32.10 10.54
CA THR A 123 -11.90 -33.54 10.38
C THR A 123 -10.42 -33.85 10.13
N LEU A 124 -9.67 -32.96 9.47
CA LEU A 124 -8.25 -33.16 9.19
C LEU A 124 -7.30 -32.70 10.29
N GLY A 125 -7.80 -32.12 11.38
CA GLY A 125 -6.93 -31.61 12.46
C GLY A 125 -5.84 -30.66 11.95
N MET A 126 -6.15 -29.84 10.95
CA MET A 126 -5.19 -28.87 10.39
C MET A 126 -4.86 -27.83 11.46
N ASP A 127 -3.75 -28.08 12.13
CA ASP A 127 -3.17 -27.22 13.15
C ASP A 127 -2.90 -25.83 12.56
N PRO A 128 -3.44 -24.73 13.12
CA PRO A 128 -3.09 -23.37 12.73
C PRO A 128 -1.58 -23.08 12.78
N TRP A 129 -0.83 -23.88 13.56
CA TRP A 129 0.63 -23.82 13.69
C TRP A 129 1.38 -24.70 12.68
N ALA A 130 0.67 -25.37 11.77
CA ALA A 130 1.30 -26.15 10.73
C ALA A 130 2.09 -25.24 9.78
N SER A 131 3.38 -25.54 9.67
CA SER A 131 4.34 -24.80 8.88
C SER A 131 3.92 -24.68 7.41
N PRO A 132 4.09 -23.52 6.74
CA PRO A 132 3.86 -23.36 5.31
C PRO A 132 4.66 -24.38 4.46
N TYR A 133 5.80 -24.85 4.96
CA TYR A 133 6.63 -25.88 4.32
C TYR A 133 5.98 -27.28 4.34
N HIS A 134 4.91 -27.49 5.09
CA HIS A 134 4.11 -28.72 5.07
C HIS A 134 2.96 -28.69 4.06
N PHE A 135 2.60 -27.52 3.51
CA PHE A 135 1.45 -27.36 2.62
C PHE A 135 1.79 -27.16 1.14
N ASN A 136 3.06 -26.89 0.78
CA ASN A 136 3.48 -26.69 -0.62
C ASN A 136 4.67 -27.58 -1.02
N PRO A 137 4.51 -28.92 -1.02
CA PRO A 137 5.59 -29.86 -1.35
C PRO A 137 6.10 -29.76 -2.81
N LEU A 138 5.41 -29.02 -3.68
CA LEU A 138 5.76 -28.81 -5.10
C LEU A 138 6.32 -27.41 -5.41
N ASP A 139 6.48 -26.54 -4.40
CA ASP A 139 6.94 -25.13 -4.51
C ASP A 139 6.21 -24.31 -5.60
N ILE A 140 4.92 -24.60 -5.85
CA ILE A 140 4.13 -23.85 -6.84
C ILE A 140 3.73 -22.52 -6.22
N ASN A 141 4.25 -21.42 -6.77
CA ASN A 141 3.92 -20.06 -6.34
C ASN A 141 3.38 -19.25 -7.52
N PRO A 142 2.04 -19.17 -7.71
CA PRO A 142 1.42 -18.48 -8.84
C PRO A 142 1.80 -17.01 -8.94
N LEU A 143 1.99 -16.33 -7.80
CA LEU A 143 2.46 -14.95 -7.78
C LEU A 143 3.90 -14.83 -8.29
N ARG A 144 4.78 -15.77 -7.92
CA ARG A 144 6.14 -15.82 -8.44
C ARG A 144 6.15 -15.97 -9.95
N GLN A 145 5.38 -16.92 -10.49
CA GLN A 145 5.30 -17.14 -11.94
C GLN A 145 4.74 -15.92 -12.68
N LEU A 146 3.72 -15.27 -12.10
CA LEU A 146 3.16 -14.04 -12.66
C LEU A 146 4.21 -12.94 -12.74
N LEU A 147 4.92 -12.66 -11.64
CA LEU A 147 5.91 -11.60 -11.59
C LEU A 147 7.11 -11.90 -12.49
N ASP A 148 7.55 -13.15 -12.56
CA ASP A 148 8.62 -13.60 -13.47
C ASP A 148 8.26 -13.35 -14.96
N GLN A 149 6.98 -13.49 -15.31
CA GLN A 149 6.49 -13.26 -16.68
C GLN A 149 6.20 -11.80 -17.01
N GLU A 150 5.81 -11.00 -16.02
CA GLU A 150 5.34 -9.62 -16.24
C GLU A 150 6.39 -8.56 -15.93
N ILE A 151 7.44 -8.87 -15.15
CA ILE A 151 8.39 -7.89 -14.62
C ILE A 151 9.82 -8.22 -15.05
N ASP A 152 10.39 -7.34 -15.86
CA ASP A 152 11.83 -7.33 -16.17
C ASP A 152 12.59 -6.58 -15.06
N PHE A 153 13.26 -7.32 -14.18
CA PHE A 153 14.03 -6.77 -13.05
C PHE A 153 15.35 -6.12 -13.46
N ASP A 154 15.95 -6.52 -14.59
CA ASP A 154 17.17 -5.91 -15.09
C ASP A 154 16.86 -4.50 -15.64
N ALA A 155 15.73 -4.36 -16.33
CA ALA A 155 15.23 -3.06 -16.77
C ALA A 155 14.88 -2.13 -15.59
N LEU A 156 14.36 -2.67 -14.48
CA LEU A 156 14.12 -1.92 -13.25
C LEU A 156 15.42 -1.40 -12.62
N ALA A 157 16.47 -2.23 -12.58
CA ALA A 157 17.76 -1.84 -12.03
C ALA A 157 18.41 -0.68 -12.80
N ALA A 158 18.19 -0.61 -14.12
CA ALA A 158 18.69 0.45 -14.99
C ALA A 158 17.83 1.74 -14.97
N LEU A 159 16.68 1.74 -14.31
CA LEU A 159 15.74 2.86 -14.29
C LEU A 159 16.22 3.98 -13.35
N ALA A 160 16.34 5.21 -13.89
CA ALA A 160 16.74 6.36 -13.08
C ALA A 160 15.59 6.88 -12.19
N ALA A 161 14.35 6.85 -12.69
CA ALA A 161 13.15 7.22 -11.94
C ALA A 161 11.89 6.57 -12.57
N PRO A 162 10.92 6.13 -11.74
CA PRO A 162 10.99 6.04 -10.28
C PRO A 162 11.96 4.96 -9.81
N ARG A 163 12.75 5.25 -8.77
CA ARG A 163 13.60 4.26 -8.10
C ARG A 163 12.73 3.39 -7.18
N VAL A 164 12.92 2.07 -7.20
CA VAL A 164 12.10 1.15 -6.39
C VAL A 164 12.89 0.58 -5.22
N PHE A 165 12.25 0.57 -4.06
CA PHE A 165 12.78 0.05 -2.81
C PHE A 165 11.79 -0.96 -2.23
N VAL A 166 12.27 -2.18 -2.03
CA VAL A 166 11.49 -3.26 -1.45
C VAL A 166 12.10 -3.66 -0.13
N SER A 167 11.29 -3.70 0.93
CA SER A 167 11.76 -4.18 2.24
C SER A 167 11.32 -5.62 2.49
N ALA A 168 12.23 -6.42 3.03
CA ALA A 168 11.93 -7.76 3.54
C ALA A 168 12.58 -7.96 4.91
N THR A 169 12.09 -8.93 5.68
CA THR A 169 12.64 -9.26 7.00
C THR A 169 13.51 -10.51 6.92
N GLN A 170 14.73 -10.42 7.42
CA GLN A 170 15.63 -11.55 7.53
C GLN A 170 15.25 -12.45 8.73
N VAL A 171 14.71 -13.63 8.45
CA VAL A 171 14.13 -14.56 9.46
C VAL A 171 15.08 -14.87 10.62
N ARG A 172 16.39 -15.06 10.36
CA ARG A 172 17.36 -15.46 11.38
C ARG A 172 17.67 -14.37 12.40
N THR A 173 17.66 -13.12 11.96
CA THR A 173 18.12 -11.97 12.76
C THR A 173 17.00 -11.00 13.12
N GLY A 174 15.83 -11.13 12.48
CA GLY A 174 14.71 -10.19 12.60
C GLY A 174 15.00 -8.82 11.98
N ARG A 175 16.13 -8.62 11.29
CA ARG A 175 16.50 -7.32 10.73
C ARG A 175 15.79 -7.06 9.40
N ALA A 176 15.41 -5.81 9.20
CA ALA A 176 14.94 -5.32 7.91
C ALA A 176 16.10 -5.28 6.91
N GLU A 177 15.86 -5.72 5.68
CA GLU A 177 16.76 -5.57 4.56
C GLU A 177 16.04 -4.85 3.42
N ILE A 178 16.68 -3.82 2.86
CA ILE A 178 16.16 -3.06 1.73
C ILE A 178 16.86 -3.53 0.46
N PHE A 179 16.07 -3.83 -0.57
CA PHE A 179 16.49 -4.21 -1.90
C PHE A 179 16.16 -3.08 -2.88
N HIS A 180 17.14 -2.66 -3.67
CA HIS A 180 17.03 -1.62 -4.70
C HIS A 180 18.11 -1.83 -5.77
N GLY A 181 17.97 -1.18 -6.93
CA GLY A 181 18.91 -1.32 -8.04
C GLY A 181 19.10 -2.79 -8.45
N GLU A 182 20.33 -3.23 -8.68
CA GLU A 182 20.67 -4.61 -9.05
C GLU A 182 20.28 -5.66 -8.00
N ARG A 183 20.08 -5.25 -6.73
CA ARG A 183 19.64 -6.16 -5.67
C ARG A 183 18.13 -6.37 -5.68
N LEU A 184 17.37 -5.56 -6.40
CA LEU A 184 15.92 -5.71 -6.56
C LEU A 184 15.63 -6.85 -7.54
N THR A 185 15.42 -8.04 -7.02
CA THR A 185 15.14 -9.24 -7.80
C THR A 185 13.74 -9.77 -7.52
N LEU A 186 13.26 -10.70 -8.35
CA LEU A 186 12.03 -11.46 -8.07
C LEU A 186 12.05 -12.07 -6.67
N ALA A 187 13.18 -12.66 -6.26
CA ALA A 187 13.33 -13.25 -4.94
C ALA A 187 13.17 -12.22 -3.81
N ALA A 188 13.68 -10.99 -3.99
CA ALA A 188 13.50 -9.91 -3.03
C ALA A 188 12.02 -9.50 -2.89
N VAL A 189 11.29 -9.40 -4.00
CA VAL A 189 9.84 -9.13 -3.98
C VAL A 189 9.08 -10.24 -3.29
N MET A 190 9.40 -11.50 -3.60
CA MET A 190 8.77 -12.65 -2.93
C MET A 190 9.07 -12.69 -1.44
N ALA A 191 10.31 -12.39 -1.02
CA ALA A 191 10.69 -12.33 0.39
C ALA A 191 9.94 -11.22 1.16
N SER A 192 9.65 -10.08 0.50
CA SER A 192 8.85 -9.00 1.08
C SER A 192 7.40 -9.41 1.40
N ALA A 193 6.90 -10.47 0.77
CA ALA A 193 5.59 -11.03 1.03
C ALA A 193 5.58 -12.03 2.21
N CYS A 194 6.75 -12.46 2.69
CA CYS A 194 6.85 -13.56 3.65
C CYS A 194 6.80 -13.13 5.12
N LEU A 195 7.14 -11.89 5.49
CA LEU A 195 7.08 -11.43 6.88
C LEU A 195 6.79 -9.92 7.01
N PRO A 196 5.89 -9.52 7.93
CA PRO A 196 5.41 -8.15 8.05
C PRO A 196 6.28 -7.32 8.99
N THR A 197 7.55 -7.04 8.69
CA THR A 197 8.31 -6.13 9.57
C THR A 197 9.28 -5.22 8.84
N MET A 198 9.00 -3.93 9.00
CA MET A 198 9.87 -2.77 8.82
C MET A 198 10.03 -2.24 7.38
N PHE A 199 9.68 -0.97 7.23
CA PHE A 199 10.13 -0.12 6.14
C PHE A 199 11.23 0.78 6.70
N GLN A 200 12.19 1.17 5.88
CA GLN A 200 13.18 2.17 6.24
C GLN A 200 13.08 3.28 5.19
N ALA A 201 13.02 4.52 5.67
CA ALA A 201 12.95 5.69 4.82
C ALA A 201 14.15 5.68 3.86
N VAL A 202 13.82 5.66 2.57
CA VAL A 202 14.72 5.65 1.44
C VAL A 202 15.47 6.98 1.33
N GLU A 203 16.68 6.99 0.78
CA GLU A 203 17.38 8.23 0.42
C GLU A 203 16.53 9.07 -0.55
N ILE A 204 16.13 10.24 -0.05
CA ILE A 204 15.33 11.23 -0.76
C ILE A 204 16.30 12.22 -1.41
N ASP A 205 16.41 12.20 -2.73
CA ASP A 205 17.41 13.04 -3.41
C ASP A 205 16.82 14.45 -3.62
N GLN A 206 15.56 14.55 -4.07
CA GLN A 206 15.01 15.78 -4.62
C GLN A 206 13.69 16.26 -3.98
N SER A 207 12.72 15.39 -3.70
CA SER A 207 11.43 15.78 -3.12
C SER A 207 11.27 15.39 -1.64
N ALA A 208 10.99 16.36 -0.77
CA ALA A 208 10.64 16.09 0.63
C ALA A 208 9.28 15.41 0.82
N ASP A 209 8.41 15.45 -0.19
CA ASP A 209 7.05 14.94 -0.11
C ASP A 209 6.99 13.41 -0.20
N ILE A 210 6.35 12.79 0.79
CA ILE A 210 6.05 11.36 0.84
C ILE A 210 4.54 11.20 0.87
N VAL A 211 3.99 10.53 -0.14
CA VAL A 211 2.58 10.11 -0.18
C VAL A 211 2.48 8.65 0.24
N LEU A 212 1.96 8.43 1.43
CA LEU A 212 1.66 7.11 1.99
C LEU A 212 0.30 6.63 1.51
N VAL A 213 0.25 5.47 0.87
CA VAL A 213 -0.99 4.72 0.63
C VAL A 213 -1.17 3.72 1.75
N GLN A 214 -2.10 4.01 2.67
CA GLN A 214 -2.35 3.22 3.87
C GLN A 214 -3.61 2.36 3.71
N LEU A 215 -3.45 1.05 3.89
CA LEU A 215 -4.54 0.07 3.75
C LEU A 215 -5.10 -0.37 5.11
N ASN A 216 -4.22 -0.56 6.08
CA ASN A 216 -4.61 -1.09 7.39
C ASN A 216 -5.04 0.03 8.33
N PRO A 217 -6.20 -0.08 9.00
CA PRO A 217 -6.60 0.90 10.00
C PRO A 217 -5.66 0.84 11.21
N LEU A 218 -5.34 2.00 11.77
CA LEU A 218 -4.49 2.10 12.98
C LEU A 218 -5.26 1.64 14.21
N THR A 219 -6.51 2.08 14.34
CA THR A 219 -7.41 1.76 15.44
C THR A 219 -8.57 0.89 14.96
N ARG A 220 -9.07 0.02 15.85
CA ARG A 220 -10.33 -0.71 15.67
C ARG A 220 -11.15 -0.51 16.94
N VAL A 221 -12.44 -0.23 16.78
CA VAL A 221 -13.36 -0.02 17.92
C VAL A 221 -13.76 -1.37 18.51
N GLU A 222 -13.93 -2.38 17.67
CA GLU A 222 -14.34 -3.72 18.06
C GLU A 222 -13.17 -4.54 18.61
N THR A 223 -13.39 -5.18 19.75
CA THR A 223 -12.44 -6.15 20.31
C THR A 223 -12.54 -7.47 19.52
N PRO A 224 -11.43 -8.00 18.98
CA PRO A 224 -11.43 -9.31 18.32
C PRO A 224 -11.79 -10.41 19.33
N ARG A 225 -12.70 -11.33 18.97
CA ARG A 225 -13.20 -12.39 19.89
C ARG A 225 -12.99 -13.80 19.36
N THR A 226 -12.74 -13.96 18.06
CA THR A 226 -12.45 -15.26 17.45
C THR A 226 -10.94 -15.43 17.21
N PRO A 227 -10.41 -16.67 17.16
CA PRO A 227 -8.99 -16.91 16.85
C PRO A 227 -8.53 -16.23 15.56
N PHE A 228 -9.36 -16.28 14.51
CA PHE A 228 -9.09 -15.63 13.23
C PHE A 228 -8.99 -14.11 13.37
N GLU A 229 -9.93 -13.46 14.06
CA GLU A 229 -9.89 -12.01 14.29
C GLU A 229 -8.67 -11.59 15.12
N ILE A 230 -8.25 -12.42 16.09
CA ILE A 230 -7.08 -12.17 16.93
C ILE A 230 -5.80 -12.24 16.09
N GLU A 231 -5.60 -13.30 15.31
CA GLU A 231 -4.44 -13.44 14.41
C GLU A 231 -4.36 -12.29 13.40
N GLN A 232 -5.50 -11.88 12.86
CA GLN A 232 -5.59 -10.74 11.95
C GLN A 232 -5.23 -9.43 12.65
N ARG A 233 -5.75 -9.19 13.86
CA ARG A 233 -5.40 -7.98 14.63
C ARG A 233 -3.92 -7.98 15.02
N MET A 234 -3.35 -9.14 15.39
CA MET A 234 -1.91 -9.26 15.64
C MET A 234 -1.09 -8.90 14.41
N THR A 235 -1.49 -9.39 13.23
CA THR A 235 -0.84 -9.07 11.96
C THR A 235 -0.93 -7.56 11.64
N GLU A 236 -2.12 -6.96 11.80
CA GLU A 236 -2.31 -5.51 11.62
C GLU A 236 -1.45 -4.68 12.58
N LEU A 237 -1.40 -5.06 13.86
CA LEU A 237 -0.57 -4.40 14.87
C LEU A 237 0.92 -4.52 14.54
N ALA A 238 1.38 -5.69 14.06
CA ALA A 238 2.76 -5.88 13.64
C ALA A 238 3.13 -4.98 12.45
N PHE A 239 2.26 -4.92 11.42
CA PHE A 239 2.45 -4.01 10.29
C PHE A 239 2.48 -2.54 10.75
N ASN A 240 1.51 -2.13 11.56
CA ASN A 240 1.39 -0.75 12.02
C ASN A 240 2.49 -0.35 13.01
N ALA A 241 3.02 -1.26 13.83
CA ALA A 241 4.09 -0.96 14.77
C ALA A 241 5.32 -0.37 14.07
N SER A 242 5.67 -0.95 12.91
CA SER A 242 6.79 -0.45 12.10
C SER A 242 6.52 0.93 11.50
N LEU A 243 5.29 1.18 11.07
CA LEU A 243 4.85 2.48 10.54
C LEU A 243 4.88 3.54 11.65
N LEU A 244 4.30 3.24 12.82
CA LEU A 244 4.27 4.13 13.98
C LEU A 244 5.68 4.51 14.44
N SER A 245 6.61 3.54 14.45
CA SER A 245 8.01 3.81 14.79
C SER A 245 8.65 4.79 13.80
N GLN A 246 8.43 4.62 12.49
CA GLN A 246 8.96 5.52 11.48
C GLN A 246 8.35 6.91 11.57
N MET A 247 7.04 7.00 11.76
CA MET A 247 6.35 8.29 11.94
C MET A 247 6.93 9.05 13.13
N ARG A 248 7.18 8.38 14.26
CA ARG A 248 7.87 8.97 15.41
C ARG A 248 9.29 9.42 15.10
N SER A 249 10.06 8.65 14.33
CA SER A 249 11.42 9.05 13.92
C SER A 249 11.41 10.26 13.00
N ILE A 250 10.50 10.31 12.03
CA ILE A 250 10.32 11.45 11.12
C ILE A 250 9.93 12.70 11.91
N ASP A 251 8.93 12.58 12.77
CA ASP A 251 8.50 13.69 13.62
C ASP A 251 9.65 14.18 14.50
N PHE A 252 10.38 13.28 15.15
CA PHE A 252 11.54 13.63 15.96
C PHE A 252 12.61 14.40 15.17
N ILE A 253 12.96 13.96 13.96
CA ILE A 253 13.91 14.66 13.09
C ILE A 253 13.36 16.03 12.68
N ASN A 254 12.09 16.10 12.29
CA ASN A 254 11.42 17.35 11.91
C ASN A 254 11.41 18.35 13.08
N GLN A 255 11.17 17.91 14.32
CA GLN A 255 11.24 18.75 15.52
C GLN A 255 12.67 19.24 15.77
N LEU A 256 13.68 18.36 15.66
CA LEU A 256 15.08 18.77 15.81
C LEU A 256 15.52 19.81 14.78
N LEU A 257 15.05 19.69 13.53
CA LEU A 257 15.28 20.70 12.49
C LEU A 257 14.56 22.01 12.81
N ALA A 258 13.30 21.95 13.26
CA ALA A 258 12.51 23.12 13.64
C ALA A 258 13.13 23.89 14.83
N ASP A 259 13.67 23.16 15.80
CA ASP A 259 14.35 23.71 16.98
C ASP A 259 15.78 24.23 16.68
N GLY A 260 16.27 24.06 15.45
CA GLY A 260 17.64 24.41 15.05
C GLY A 260 18.72 23.52 15.67
N ARG A 261 18.35 22.37 16.23
CA ARG A 261 19.26 21.36 16.82
C ARG A 261 19.88 20.46 15.75
N LEU A 262 19.24 20.34 14.59
CA LEU A 262 19.80 19.80 13.37
C LEU A 262 19.77 20.87 12.27
N GLN A 263 20.69 20.78 11.32
CA GLN A 263 20.73 21.65 10.15
C GLN A 263 20.21 20.91 8.92
N GLU A 264 19.41 21.61 8.13
CA GLU A 264 18.93 21.09 6.85
C GLU A 264 20.07 21.04 5.83
N GLY A 265 20.18 19.94 5.08
CA GLY A 265 21.28 19.70 4.16
C GLY A 265 21.14 18.37 3.43
N THR A 266 22.28 17.81 3.02
CA THR A 266 22.34 16.52 2.30
C THR A 266 22.03 15.32 3.19
N GLN A 267 22.25 15.43 4.50
CA GLN A 267 22.06 14.34 5.46
C GLN A 267 20.67 14.35 6.11
N TYR A 268 20.12 15.53 6.39
CA TYR A 268 18.84 15.70 7.04
C TYR A 268 18.02 16.75 6.30
N ARG A 269 16.77 16.41 5.99
CA ARG A 269 15.81 17.30 5.35
C ARG A 269 14.48 17.18 6.06
N LYS A 270 13.73 18.28 6.14
CA LYS A 270 12.36 18.23 6.64
C LYS A 270 11.51 17.41 5.67
N LEU A 271 10.83 16.38 6.18
CA LEU A 271 9.93 15.56 5.36
C LEU A 271 8.50 16.08 5.44
N LEU A 272 7.82 16.13 4.29
CA LEU A 272 6.43 16.51 4.16
C LEU A 272 5.59 15.26 3.91
N LEU A 273 4.63 15.00 4.78
CA LEU A 273 3.92 13.73 4.83
C LEU A 273 2.47 13.90 4.40
N HIS A 274 2.04 12.96 3.57
CA HIS A 274 0.71 12.91 2.99
C HIS A 274 0.17 11.50 3.08
N ARG A 275 -1.16 11.36 3.20
CA ARG A 275 -1.81 10.07 3.33
C ARG A 275 -3.02 9.98 2.41
N ILE A 276 -3.06 8.90 1.64
CA ILE A 276 -4.27 8.41 0.97
C ILE A 276 -4.62 7.10 1.68
N ASP A 277 -5.78 7.07 2.31
CA ASP A 277 -6.27 5.89 3.01
C ASP A 277 -7.65 5.50 2.50
N VAL A 278 -8.13 4.37 2.99
CA VAL A 278 -9.44 3.81 2.64
C VAL A 278 -10.59 4.57 3.31
N ASP A 279 -10.30 5.50 4.23
CA ASP A 279 -11.24 6.08 5.20
C ASP A 279 -11.72 7.51 4.84
N SER A 280 -11.26 8.09 3.73
CA SER A 280 -11.59 9.48 3.41
C SER A 280 -13.05 9.74 2.99
N ALA A 281 -13.82 8.71 2.59
CA ALA A 281 -15.21 8.88 2.14
C ALA A 281 -16.14 7.65 2.26
N SER A 282 -15.64 6.45 2.60
CA SER A 282 -16.43 5.21 2.60
C SER A 282 -16.62 4.68 4.01
N HIS A 283 -17.86 4.72 4.52
CA HIS A 283 -18.26 4.37 5.90
C HIS A 283 -18.09 2.88 6.32
N ALA A 284 -17.23 2.09 5.66
CA ALA A 284 -17.01 0.69 6.02
C ALA A 284 -15.52 0.32 5.96
N PRO A 285 -14.87 0.01 7.10
CA PRO A 285 -13.51 -0.49 7.10
C PRO A 285 -13.41 -1.81 6.33
N LEU A 286 -12.34 -1.98 5.56
CA LEU A 286 -12.10 -3.24 4.86
C LEU A 286 -11.99 -4.40 5.85
N SER A 287 -12.80 -5.43 5.66
CA SER A 287 -12.86 -6.56 6.58
C SER A 287 -11.60 -7.43 6.45
N ALA A 288 -11.10 -7.97 7.56
CA ALA A 288 -9.90 -8.81 7.54
C ALA A 288 -10.07 -10.09 6.68
N ALA A 289 -11.28 -10.64 6.62
CA ALA A 289 -11.59 -11.81 5.78
C ALA A 289 -11.40 -11.55 4.27
N SER A 290 -11.48 -10.30 3.82
CA SER A 290 -11.32 -9.94 2.41
C SER A 290 -9.85 -9.92 1.93
N LYS A 291 -8.86 -9.81 2.84
CA LYS A 291 -7.42 -9.68 2.52
C LYS A 291 -6.80 -10.88 1.81
N MET A 292 -7.41 -12.05 1.98
CA MET A 292 -6.99 -13.31 1.34
C MET A 292 -7.89 -13.69 0.16
N SER A 293 -8.96 -12.92 -0.10
CA SER A 293 -9.85 -13.17 -1.21
C SER A 293 -9.26 -12.60 -2.49
N ALA A 294 -9.32 -13.38 -3.57
CA ALA A 294 -8.99 -12.94 -4.91
C ALA A 294 -10.24 -12.89 -5.81
N ASP A 295 -11.42 -12.71 -5.21
CA ASP A 295 -12.68 -12.51 -5.93
C ASP A 295 -12.60 -11.25 -6.81
N ILE A 296 -12.92 -11.41 -8.09
CA ILE A 296 -12.81 -10.36 -9.10
C ILE A 296 -13.65 -9.12 -8.75
N ARG A 297 -14.88 -9.30 -8.26
CA ARG A 297 -15.77 -8.17 -7.93
C ARG A 297 -15.23 -7.37 -6.75
N MET A 298 -14.64 -8.05 -5.79
CA MET A 298 -13.96 -7.40 -4.68
C MET A 298 -12.71 -6.63 -5.13
N ILE A 299 -11.89 -7.21 -6.01
CA ILE A 299 -10.71 -6.54 -6.57
C ILE A 299 -11.12 -5.30 -7.38
N GLU A 300 -12.16 -5.38 -8.21
CA GLU A 300 -12.70 -4.25 -8.96
C GLU A 300 -13.27 -3.17 -8.04
N ALA A 301 -14.02 -3.55 -6.99
CA ALA A 301 -14.53 -2.59 -6.01
C ALA A 301 -13.42 -1.86 -5.24
N LEU A 302 -12.36 -2.59 -4.86
CA LEU A 302 -11.17 -2.01 -4.23
C LEU A 302 -10.46 -1.04 -5.18
N PHE A 303 -10.30 -1.42 -6.44
CA PHE A 303 -9.71 -0.56 -7.48
C PHE A 303 -10.49 0.75 -7.65
N GLU A 304 -11.82 0.69 -7.80
CA GLU A 304 -12.63 1.91 -7.96
C GLU A 304 -12.61 2.78 -6.69
N SER A 305 -12.65 2.16 -5.50
CA SER A 305 -12.51 2.87 -4.23
C SER A 305 -11.16 3.59 -4.13
N GLY A 306 -10.07 2.94 -4.56
CA GLY A 306 -8.73 3.55 -4.61
C GLY A 306 -8.65 4.73 -5.56
N ARG A 307 -9.25 4.63 -6.76
CA ARG A 307 -9.30 5.75 -7.70
C ARG A 307 -10.07 6.94 -7.16
N ALA A 308 -11.21 6.69 -6.53
CA ALA A 308 -12.01 7.74 -5.91
C ALA A 308 -11.22 8.45 -4.80
N ALA A 309 -10.61 7.69 -3.88
CA ALA A 309 -9.81 8.23 -2.79
C ALA A 309 -8.64 9.09 -3.29
N ALA A 310 -7.93 8.64 -4.32
CA ALA A 310 -6.84 9.42 -4.91
C ALA A 310 -7.31 10.69 -5.61
N SER A 311 -8.45 10.64 -6.31
CA SER A 311 -9.04 11.78 -6.99
C SER A 311 -9.49 12.85 -5.99
N ASP A 312 -10.18 12.43 -4.92
CA ASP A 312 -10.61 13.30 -3.83
C ASP A 312 -9.41 13.91 -3.11
N TRP A 313 -8.40 13.09 -2.82
CA TRP A 313 -7.18 13.55 -2.17
C TRP A 313 -6.45 14.59 -3.03
N LEU A 314 -6.30 14.36 -4.34
CA LEU A 314 -5.69 15.32 -5.26
C LEU A 314 -6.49 16.63 -5.33
N ALA A 315 -7.82 16.57 -5.31
CA ALA A 315 -8.65 17.77 -5.34
C ALA A 315 -8.46 18.63 -4.07
N GLN A 316 -8.27 17.99 -2.91
CA GLN A 316 -8.17 18.66 -1.62
C GLN A 316 -6.73 19.09 -1.28
N ASN A 317 -5.73 18.32 -1.69
CA ASN A 317 -4.39 18.37 -1.09
C ASN A 317 -3.26 18.67 -2.09
N PHE A 318 -3.52 18.73 -3.39
CA PHE A 318 -2.46 18.91 -4.39
C PHE A 318 -1.60 20.17 -4.15
N ASP A 319 -2.22 21.27 -3.71
CA ASP A 319 -1.52 22.53 -3.47
C ASP A 319 -0.64 22.54 -2.20
N ALA A 320 -0.80 21.54 -1.32
CA ALA A 320 0.02 21.35 -0.14
C ALA A 320 1.39 20.74 -0.47
N LEU A 321 1.51 20.01 -1.58
CA LEU A 321 2.75 19.37 -2.03
C LEU A 321 3.88 20.39 -2.23
N GLY A 322 5.01 20.14 -1.58
CA GLY A 322 6.19 21.00 -1.52
C GLY A 322 6.05 22.19 -0.57
N ARG A 323 4.95 22.28 0.20
CA ARG A 323 4.69 23.39 1.13
C ARG A 323 4.53 22.91 2.56
N HIS A 324 3.62 21.99 2.81
CA HIS A 324 3.34 21.46 4.15
C HIS A 324 2.71 20.06 4.08
N SER A 325 2.88 19.28 5.14
CA SER A 325 2.20 17.99 5.32
C SER A 325 0.68 18.16 5.30
N THR A 326 -0.04 17.12 4.87
CA THR A 326 -1.51 17.05 4.95
C THR A 326 -2.00 16.17 6.10
N ILE A 327 -1.05 15.61 6.86
CA ILE A 327 -1.31 14.88 8.10
C ILE A 327 -0.52 15.52 9.25
N ASP A 328 -1.02 15.34 10.47
CA ASP A 328 -0.33 15.69 11.69
C ASP A 328 0.18 14.40 12.33
N ILE A 329 1.50 14.17 12.30
CA ILE A 329 2.08 12.92 12.80
C ILE A 329 1.74 12.70 14.28
N GLN A 330 1.76 13.76 15.09
CA GLN A 330 1.46 13.65 16.51
C GLN A 330 0.01 13.23 16.72
N GLN A 331 -0.94 13.88 16.05
CA GLN A 331 -2.35 13.56 16.18
C GLN A 331 -2.72 12.21 15.55
N ASP A 332 -2.19 11.90 14.37
CA ASP A 332 -2.58 10.75 13.57
C ASP A 332 -1.90 9.44 14.00
N TYR A 333 -0.67 9.52 14.55
CA TYR A 333 0.17 8.34 14.79
C TYR A 333 0.78 8.25 16.20
N VAL A 334 0.81 9.33 17.00
CA VAL A 334 1.50 9.32 18.31
C VAL A 334 0.52 9.40 19.47
N ALA A 335 -0.34 10.42 19.47
CA ALA A 335 -1.45 10.56 20.39
C ALA A 335 -2.52 9.57 19.95
N GLY A 336 -2.50 8.36 20.54
CA GLY A 336 -3.54 7.36 20.26
C GLY A 336 -4.91 8.02 20.38
N THR A 337 -5.63 8.16 19.27
CA THR A 337 -6.97 8.74 19.23
C THR A 337 -7.94 7.77 19.87
N VAL A 338 -7.94 7.76 21.20
CA VAL A 338 -9.07 7.36 22.02
C VAL A 338 -9.61 8.65 22.62
N THR A 339 -10.31 9.43 21.80
CA THR A 339 -11.31 10.38 22.32
C THR A 339 -12.63 9.63 22.46
N THR A 340 -12.71 8.78 23.49
CA THR A 340 -14.02 8.43 24.06
C THR A 340 -14.04 9.05 25.45
N PRO A 341 -14.96 9.99 25.76
CA PRO A 341 -15.19 10.37 27.13
C PRO A 341 -15.57 9.10 27.89
N LEU A 342 -14.82 8.75 28.93
CA LEU A 342 -15.28 7.80 29.93
C LEU A 342 -16.53 8.43 30.56
N THR A 343 -17.71 8.05 30.08
CA THR A 343 -18.95 8.30 30.82
C THR A 343 -18.81 7.57 32.15
N PRO A 344 -18.76 8.26 33.29
CA PRO A 344 -18.67 7.57 34.57
C PRO A 344 -19.93 6.71 34.75
N PRO A 345 -19.83 5.54 35.40
CA PRO A 345 -20.98 4.67 35.60
C PRO A 345 -22.09 5.44 36.32
N VAL A 346 -23.29 5.37 35.75
CA VAL A 346 -24.50 5.94 36.33
C VAL A 346 -24.72 5.28 37.69
N ASN A 347 -24.62 6.06 38.76
CA ASN A 347 -25.05 5.65 40.09
C ASN A 347 -26.54 5.29 40.04
N GLU A 348 -26.86 4.00 40.12
CA GLU A 348 -28.21 3.54 40.42
C GLU A 348 -28.63 4.11 41.78
N LYS A 349 -29.69 4.93 41.77
CA LYS A 349 -30.33 5.40 43.00
C LYS A 349 -30.97 4.22 43.73
N PRO A 350 -30.92 4.18 45.07
CA PRO A 350 -31.55 3.11 45.83
C PRO A 350 -33.07 3.17 45.70
N SER A 351 -33.65 2.02 45.36
CA SER A 351 -35.08 1.76 45.39
C SER A 351 -35.64 2.06 46.79
N LYS A 352 -36.47 3.10 46.91
CA LYS A 352 -37.41 3.23 48.02
C LYS A 352 -38.56 2.25 47.76
N ARG A 353 -38.70 1.22 48.60
CA ARG A 353 -39.99 0.56 48.82
C ARG A 353 -40.55 1.06 50.15
N ALA A 354 -41.77 1.56 50.08
CA ALA A 354 -42.70 1.68 51.20
C ALA A 354 -43.21 0.29 51.60
#